data_AF-A0A3N5SHD5-F1
#
_entry.id   AF-A0A3N5SHD5-F1
#
_cell.length_a   1.000
_cell.length_b   1.000
_cell.length_c   1.000
_cell.angle_alpha   90.00
_cell.angle_beta   90.00
_cell.angle_gamma   90.00
#
_symmetry.space_group_name_H-M   'P 1'
#
loop_
_entity.id
_entity.type
_entity.pdbx_description
1 polymer ?
#
loop_
_entity_poly.entity_id
_entity_poly.type
_entity_poly.pdbx_seq_one_letter_code
_entity_poly.pdbx_strand_id
1 'polypeptide(L)' 'MPPHPNMREAYGLALLELGRKNPHVVALEADLGKSTRSVLFQEAFPERYFQMGIAEQNMAATAA' A
#
# COMPACT_ATOMS: atom_id res chain seq x y z
N MET A 1 11.90 -17.26 -19.43
CA MET A 1 10.96 -16.79 -18.40
C MET A 1 10.93 -15.27 -18.47
N PRO A 2 9.77 -14.61 -18.52
CA PRO A 2 9.73 -13.18 -18.27
C PRO A 2 10.28 -12.92 -16.85
N PRO A 3 10.96 -11.78 -16.61
CA PRO A 3 11.51 -11.48 -15.30
C PRO A 3 10.39 -11.46 -14.26
N HIS A 4 10.59 -12.16 -13.15
CA HIS A 4 9.69 -12.08 -12.01
C HIS A 4 9.77 -10.65 -11.43
N PRO A 5 8.63 -10.03 -11.07
CA PRO A 5 8.64 -8.72 -10.45
C PRO A 5 9.45 -8.77 -9.15
N ASN A 6 10.14 -7.68 -8.82
CA ASN A 6 10.81 -7.59 -7.51
C ASN A 6 9.76 -7.65 -6.39
N MET A 7 10.20 -7.94 -5.16
CA MET A 7 9.28 -8.15 -4.03
C MET A 7 8.35 -6.96 -3.75
N ARG A 8 8.81 -5.72 -3.98
CA ARG A 8 7.99 -4.52 -3.75
C ARG A 8 6.92 -4.37 -4.81
N GLU A 9 7.26 -4.65 -6.06
CA GLU A 9 6.29 -4.66 -7.17
C GLU A 9 5.25 -5.78 -7.01
N ALA A 10 5.68 -6.98 -6.63
CA ALA A 10 4.78 -8.07 -6.29
C ALA A 10 3.83 -7.70 -5.12
N TYR A 11 4.35 -7.07 -4.06
CA TYR A 11 3.55 -6.55 -2.95
C TYR A 11 2.51 -5.52 -3.40
N GLY A 12 2.91 -4.50 -4.17
CA GLY A 12 1.99 -3.46 -4.63
C GLY A 12 0.84 -4.01 -5.50
N LEU A 13 1.16 -4.93 -6.41
CA LEU A 13 0.16 -5.60 -7.25
C LEU A 13 -0.78 -6.49 -6.42
N ALA A 14 -0.24 -7.25 -5.47
CA ALA A 14 -1.03 -8.09 -4.58
C ALA A 14 -1.94 -7.26 -3.66
N LEU A 15 -1.45 -6.13 -3.14
CA LEU A 15 -2.22 -5.21 -2.31
C LEU A 15 -3.38 -4.58 -3.10
N LEU A 16 -3.14 -4.14 -4.34
CA LEU A 16 -4.18 -3.64 -5.24
C LEU A 16 -5.26 -4.70 -5.49
N GLU A 17 -4.86 -5.93 -5.81
CA GLU A 17 -5.79 -7.04 -6.06
C GLU A 17 -6.59 -7.40 -4.80
N LEU A 18 -5.96 -7.39 -3.64
CA LEU A 18 -6.64 -7.60 -2.36
C LEU A 18 -7.67 -6.50 -2.10
N GLY A 19 -7.34 -5.24 -2.39
CA GLY A 19 -8.26 -4.10 -2.29
C GLY A 19 -9.47 -4.21 -3.20
N ARG A 20 -9.34 -4.82 -4.39
CA ARG A 20 -10.47 -5.09 -5.30
C ARG A 20 -11.43 -6.15 -4.75
N LYS A 21 -10.90 -7.13 -4.02
CA LYS A 21 -11.68 -8.25 -3.47
C LYS A 21 -12.32 -7.96 -2.13
N ASN A 22 -11.71 -7.08 -1.33
CA ASN A 22 -12.18 -6.79 0.02
C ASN A 22 -12.26 -5.27 0.26
N PRO A 23 -13.46 -4.69 0.40
CA PRO A 23 -13.64 -3.26 0.66
C PRO A 23 -13.15 -2.83 2.05
N HIS A 24 -12.97 -3.75 2.99
CA HIS A 24 -12.48 -3.45 4.35
C HIS A 24 -10.96 -3.30 4.45
N VAL A 25 -10.22 -3.67 3.40
CA VAL A 25 -8.78 -3.47 3.38
C VAL A 25 -8.47 -2.00 3.16
N VAL A 26 -7.59 -1.45 4.01
CA VAL A 26 -7.05 -0.11 3.91
C VAL A 26 -5.52 -0.18 3.93
N ALA A 27 -4.86 0.84 3.39
CA ALA A 27 -3.41 0.95 3.37
C ALA A 27 -2.98 2.22 4.12
N LEU A 28 -2.05 2.08 5.06
CA LEU A 28 -1.37 3.21 5.67
C LEU A 28 0.06 3.26 5.13
N GLU A 29 0.58 4.45 4.89
CA GLU A 29 1.92 4.67 4.33
C GLU A 29 2.62 5.86 4.98
N ALA A 30 3.95 5.80 5.12
CA ALA A 30 4.79 6.80 5.76
C ALA A 30 5.81 7.39 4.77
N ASP A 31 5.32 8.15 3.79
CA ASP A 31 6.10 8.88 2.76
C ASP A 31 7.00 8.02 1.83
N LEU A 32 6.79 6.70 1.75
CA LEU A 32 7.57 5.79 0.89
C LEU A 32 6.72 5.11 -0.18
N GLY A 33 5.50 5.58 -0.46
CA GLY A 33 4.52 4.88 -1.30
C GLY A 33 4.99 4.52 -2.72
N LYS A 34 5.83 5.36 -3.35
CA LYS A 34 6.45 5.04 -4.65
C LYS A 34 7.52 3.96 -4.54
N SER A 35 8.28 3.96 -3.44
CA SER A 35 9.34 3.00 -3.16
C SER A 35 8.79 1.63 -2.76
N THR A 36 7.74 1.61 -1.93
CA THR A 36 7.04 0.38 -1.49
C THR A 36 6.06 -0.14 -2.52
N ARG A 37 5.70 0.67 -3.53
CA ARG A 37 4.67 0.40 -4.54
C ARG A 37 3.24 0.38 -3.99
N SER A 38 3.01 0.83 -2.75
CA SER A 38 1.66 1.03 -2.21
C SER A 38 0.90 2.15 -2.93
N VAL A 39 1.59 3.03 -3.68
CA VAL A 39 0.98 4.05 -4.55
C VAL A 39 -0.03 3.47 -5.55
N LEU A 40 0.14 2.22 -5.99
CA LEU A 40 -0.84 1.53 -6.84
C LEU A 40 -2.20 1.37 -6.16
N PHE A 41 -2.21 1.15 -4.85
CA PHE A 41 -3.44 1.10 -4.05
C PHE A 41 -4.02 2.50 -3.86
N GLN A 42 -3.18 3.51 -3.63
CA GLN A 42 -3.60 4.91 -3.51
C GLN A 42 -4.33 5.40 -4.76
N GLU A 43 -3.79 5.10 -5.95
CA GLU A 43 -4.38 5.50 -7.23
C GLU A 43 -5.75 4.85 -7.47
N ALA A 44 -5.93 3.61 -7.02
CA ALA A 44 -7.18 2.86 -7.21
C ALA A 44 -8.24 3.13 -6.13
N PHE A 45 -7.82 3.39 -4.89
CA PHE A 45 -8.69 3.52 -3.71
C PHE A 45 -8.21 4.67 -2.81
N PRO A 46 -8.23 5.93 -3.29
CA PRO A 46 -7.69 7.07 -2.55
C PRO A 46 -8.38 7.27 -1.18
N GLU A 47 -9.66 6.90 -1.06
CA GLU A 47 -10.43 6.97 0.18
C GLU A 47 -10.07 5.89 1.21
N ARG A 48 -9.28 4.88 0.82
CA ARG A 48 -8.79 3.79 1.68
C ARG A 48 -7.28 3.79 1.84
N TYR A 49 -6.63 4.87 1.43
CA TYR A 49 -5.19 5.04 1.53
C TYR A 49 -4.86 6.26 2.41
N PHE A 50 -4.14 6.02 3.49
CA PHE A 50 -3.83 7.03 4.50
C PHE A 50 -2.33 7.34 4.52
N GLN A 51 -1.99 8.54 4.08
CA GLN A 51 -0.62 9.05 4.14
C GLN A 51 -0.35 9.65 5.53
N MET A 52 0.60 9.06 6.24
CA MET A 52 0.93 9.37 7.64
C MET A 52 2.19 10.23 7.78
N GLY A 53 2.90 10.54 6.67
CA GLY A 53 4.18 11.26 6.71
C GLY A 53 5.29 10.44 7.38
N ILE A 54 6.38 11.09 7.78
CA ILE A 54 7.53 10.44 8.47
C ILE A 54 7.19 10.19 9.95
N ALA A 55 6.15 9.38 10.19
CA ALA A 55 5.58 9.11 11.51
C ALA A 55 5.23 7.63 11.68
N GLU A 56 6.20 6.74 11.49
CA GLU A 56 6.01 5.29 11.44
C GLU A 56 5.42 4.72 12.75
N GLN A 57 5.81 5.28 13.90
CA GLN A 57 5.25 4.87 15.20
C GLN A 57 3.75 5.19 15.29
N ASN A 58 3.36 6.40 14.86
CA ASN A 58 1.95 6.80 14.84
C ASN A 58 1.17 6.00 13.81
N MET A 59 1.75 5.72 12.64
CA MET A 59 1.17 4.85 11.62
C MET A 59 0.86 3.46 12.19
N ALA A 60 1.82 2.84 12.88
CA ALA A 60 1.63 1.54 13.50
C ALA A 60 0.55 1.58 14.61
N ALA A 61 0.54 2.62 15.44
CA ALA A 61 -0.50 2.81 16.46
C ALA A 61 -1.89 3.06 15.87
N THR A 62 -1.99 3.74 14.72
CA THR A 62 -3.25 3.99 14.01
C THR A 62 -3.78 2.72 13.33
N ALA A 63 -2.89 1.78 12.99
CA ALA A 63 -3.26 0.51 12.37
C ALA A 63 -3.76 -0.56 13.37
N ALA A 64 -3.46 -0.41 14.66
CA ALA A 64 -3.79 -1.37 15.73
C ALA A 64 -5.28 -1.33 16.10
#